data_AF-A0AAW2K0S1-F1
#
_entry.id   AF-A0AAW2K0S1-F1
#
_cell.length_a   1.000
_cell.length_b   1.000
_cell.length_c   1.000
_cell.angle_alpha   90.00
_cell.angle_beta   90.00
_cell.angle_gamma   90.00
#
_symmetry.space_group_name_H-M   'P 1'
#
loop_
_entity.id
_entity.type
_entity.pdbx_description
1 polymer ?
#
loop_
_entity_poly.entity_id
_entity_poly.type
_entity_poly.pdbx_seq_one_letter_code
_entity_poly.pdbx_strand_id
1 'polypeptide(L)'
;MELSPRAAELTTLLESRISNFYTNFQVDEIGRVVSVGDGIARVYGLNEIQAGEMVEFSSGVKGIALNLENENVGIVVFGSDTAIKEGDLVKRTGSIVDVPAGKAMLGVWSMPWEYLLMEEGL
;
A
#
# COMPACT_ATOMS: atom_id res chain seq x y z
N MET A 1 -8.23 15.30 45.83
CA MET A 1 -7.95 13.94 45.34
C MET A 1 -6.77 14.08 44.40
N GLU A 2 -5.56 13.98 44.94
CA GLU A 2 -4.33 14.13 44.14
C GLU A 2 -4.11 12.86 43.33
N LEU A 3 -4.04 13.00 42.01
CA LEU A 3 -3.66 11.90 41.12
C LEU A 3 -2.19 11.60 41.37
N SER A 4 -1.89 10.37 41.78
CA SER A 4 -0.53 9.88 42.06
C SER A 4 0.44 10.26 40.94
N PRO A 5 1.64 10.80 41.23
CA PRO A 5 2.60 11.25 40.22
C PRO A 5 2.99 10.14 39.22
N ARG A 6 2.92 8.87 39.64
CA ARG A 6 3.14 7.69 38.78
C ARG A 6 2.09 7.52 37.68
N ALA A 7 0.85 7.96 37.91
CA ALA A 7 -0.20 7.88 36.90
C ALA A 7 -0.03 8.96 35.82
N ALA A 8 0.45 10.15 36.17
CA ALA A 8 0.70 11.24 35.23
C ALA A 8 1.87 10.95 34.27
N GLU A 9 2.93 10.27 34.75
CA GLU A 9 4.07 9.87 33.91
C GLU A 9 3.71 8.75 32.91
N LEU A 10 2.79 7.85 33.27
CA LEU A 10 2.34 6.80 32.36
C LEU A 10 1.43 7.35 31.26
N THR A 11 0.57 8.31 31.57
CA THR A 11 -0.32 8.94 30.58
C THR A 11 0.49 9.74 29.54
N THR A 12 1.46 10.53 29.99
CA THR A 12 2.32 11.32 29.08
C THR A 12 3.21 10.44 28.20
N LEU A 13 3.67 9.29 28.70
CA LEU A 13 4.40 8.31 27.89
C LEU A 13 3.51 7.67 26.81
N LEU A 14 2.25 7.33 27.14
CA LEU A 14 1.29 6.83 26.16
C LEU A 14 0.92 7.90 25.12
N GLU A 15 0.63 9.13 25.53
CA GLU A 15 0.34 10.25 24.63
C GLU A 15 1.51 10.55 23.69
N SER A 16 2.74 10.54 24.20
CA SER A 16 3.94 10.76 23.40
C SER A 16 4.19 9.63 22.39
N ARG A 17 3.90 8.37 22.75
CA ARG A 17 3.98 7.25 21.81
C ARG A 17 2.93 7.34 20.72
N ILE A 18 1.70 7.71 21.06
CA ILE A 18 0.62 7.89 20.09
C ILE A 18 0.96 9.05 19.15
N SER A 19 1.36 10.21 19.68
CA SER A 19 1.65 11.39 18.86
C SER A 19 2.84 11.19 17.92
N ASN A 20 3.90 10.50 18.33
CA ASN A 20 5.04 10.20 17.45
C ASN A 20 4.71 9.15 16.37
N PHE A 21 3.73 8.27 16.63
CA PHE A 21 3.32 7.25 15.66
C PHE A 21 2.52 7.84 14.49
N TYR A 22 1.73 8.90 14.73
CA TYR A 22 0.88 9.50 13.69
C TYR A 22 1.64 10.41 12.71
N THR A 23 2.70 11.11 13.13
CA THR A 23 3.29 12.18 12.31
C THR A 23 4.29 11.70 11.26
N ASN A 24 4.99 10.57 11.49
CA ASN A 24 6.07 10.14 10.58
C ASN A 24 5.63 9.13 9.50
N PHE A 25 4.50 8.45 9.70
CA PHE A 25 4.02 7.38 8.80
C PHE A 25 3.09 7.86 7.68
N GLN A 26 2.56 9.09 7.75
CA GLN A 26 1.41 9.46 6.91
C GLN A 26 1.72 10.17 5.60
N VAL A 27 2.87 10.83 5.44
CA VAL A 27 3.09 11.71 4.26
C VAL A 27 3.85 10.99 3.15
N ASP A 28 4.85 10.18 3.49
CA ASP A 28 5.69 9.52 2.48
C ASP A 28 5.07 8.24 1.89
N GLU A 29 4.12 7.65 2.61
CA GLU A 29 3.53 6.35 2.27
C GLU A 29 2.17 6.44 1.60
N ILE A 30 1.61 7.66 1.54
CA ILE A 30 0.27 7.92 1.00
C ILE A 30 0.43 8.66 -0.34
N GLY A 31 -0.17 8.10 -1.37
CA GLY A 31 -0.38 8.72 -2.66
C GLY A 31 -1.83 9.08 -2.89
N ARG A 32 -2.07 9.84 -3.97
CA ARG A 32 -3.41 10.20 -4.42
C ARG A 32 -3.60 9.90 -5.89
N VAL A 33 -4.71 9.25 -6.23
CA VAL A 33 -5.04 8.92 -7.62
C VAL A 33 -5.32 10.21 -8.39
N VAL A 34 -4.56 10.43 -9.47
CA VAL A 34 -4.77 11.52 -10.42
C VAL A 34 -5.75 11.08 -11.49
N SER A 35 -5.57 9.86 -12.02
CA SER A 35 -6.45 9.28 -13.02
C SER A 35 -6.40 7.76 -12.97
N VAL A 36 -7.47 7.11 -13.43
CA VAL A 36 -7.55 5.65 -13.56
C VAL A 36 -8.24 5.30 -14.87
N GLY A 37 -7.71 4.30 -15.58
CA GLY A 37 -8.33 3.77 -16.79
C GLY A 37 -7.57 2.57 -17.34
N ASP A 38 -8.29 1.63 -17.95
CA ASP A 38 -7.74 0.41 -18.55
C ASP A 38 -6.88 -0.41 -17.58
N GLY A 39 -7.27 -0.45 -16.30
CA GLY A 39 -6.51 -1.15 -15.25
C GLY A 39 -5.20 -0.44 -14.84
N ILE A 40 -4.95 0.78 -15.29
CA ILE A 40 -3.78 1.58 -14.90
C ILE A 40 -4.24 2.81 -14.12
N ALA A 41 -3.73 2.95 -12.90
CA ALA A 41 -3.91 4.14 -12.07
C ALA A 41 -2.64 4.98 -12.07
N ARG A 42 -2.78 6.29 -12.31
CA ARG A 42 -1.71 7.27 -12.11
C ARG A 42 -1.86 7.87 -10.73
N VAL A 43 -0.81 7.81 -9.94
CA VAL A 43 -0.82 8.24 -8.54
C VAL A 43 0.26 9.27 -8.32
N TYR A 44 -0.09 10.38 -7.67
CA TYR A 44 0.85 11.40 -7.23
C TYR A 44 1.27 11.12 -5.78
N GLY A 45 2.55 11.33 -5.45
CA GLY A 45 3.12 11.06 -4.13
C GLY A 45 3.87 9.73 -4.10
N LEU A 46 3.84 9.02 -2.97
CA LEU A 46 4.57 7.76 -2.77
C LEU A 46 6.10 7.92 -2.98
N ASN A 47 6.72 8.92 -2.34
CA ASN A 47 8.11 9.31 -2.56
C ASN A 47 9.13 8.17 -2.40
N GLU A 48 8.88 7.24 -1.48
CA GLU A 48 9.77 6.11 -1.18
C GLU A 48 9.29 4.78 -1.78
N ILE A 49 8.39 4.79 -2.77
CA ILE A 49 7.91 3.55 -3.39
C ILE A 49 8.94 2.94 -4.34
N GLN A 50 9.05 1.61 -4.31
CA GLN A 50 9.93 0.86 -5.18
C GLN A 50 9.18 0.25 -6.36
N ALA A 51 9.87 0.04 -7.48
CA ALA A 51 9.29 -0.66 -8.62
C ALA A 51 9.05 -2.13 -8.25
N GLY A 52 7.87 -2.65 -8.56
CA GLY A 52 7.43 -3.98 -8.14
C GLY A 52 6.83 -4.03 -6.72
N GLU A 53 6.71 -2.89 -6.04
CA GLU A 53 6.09 -2.84 -4.71
C GLU A 53 4.56 -2.92 -4.80
N MET A 54 3.96 -3.63 -3.85
CA MET A 54 2.51 -3.72 -3.73
C MET A 54 1.94 -2.47 -3.06
N VAL A 55 0.82 -2.01 -3.61
CA VAL A 55 0.02 -0.93 -3.05
C VAL A 55 -1.41 -1.36 -2.83
N GLU A 56 -2.08 -0.65 -1.94
CA GLU A 56 -3.50 -0.81 -1.64
C GLU A 56 -4.22 0.53 -1.80
N PHE A 57 -5.31 0.50 -2.57
CA PHE A 57 -6.21 1.64 -2.73
C PHE A 57 -7.19 1.69 -1.56
N SER A 58 -7.73 2.87 -1.24
CA SER A 58 -8.75 3.03 -0.18
C SER A 58 -10.02 2.21 -0.39
N SER A 59 -10.26 1.73 -1.62
CA SER A 59 -11.33 0.81 -1.98
C SER A 59 -11.05 -0.66 -1.59
N GLY A 60 -9.84 -0.97 -1.11
CA GLY A 60 -9.37 -2.33 -0.81
C GLY A 60 -8.83 -3.08 -2.03
N VAL A 61 -8.84 -2.43 -3.20
CA VAL A 61 -8.20 -2.96 -4.41
C VAL A 61 -6.69 -2.87 -4.25
N LYS A 62 -5.96 -3.84 -4.82
CA LYS A 62 -4.51 -3.87 -4.79
C LYS A 62 -3.91 -3.58 -6.15
N GLY A 63 -2.65 -3.20 -6.16
CA GLY A 63 -1.90 -3.01 -7.39
C GLY A 63 -0.40 -3.14 -7.20
N ILE A 64 0.34 -3.05 -8.30
CA ILE A 64 1.81 -2.98 -8.32
C ILE A 64 2.25 -1.68 -8.97
N ALA A 65 3.21 -1.01 -8.34
CA ALA A 65 3.93 0.11 -8.95
C ALA A 65 4.90 -0.42 -10.02
N LEU A 66 4.70 -0.06 -11.29
CA LEU A 66 5.57 -0.48 -12.40
C LEU A 66 6.43 0.66 -12.94
N ASN A 67 5.85 1.85 -13.07
CA ASN A 67 6.52 3.01 -13.64
C ASN A 67 6.70 4.08 -12.56
N LEU A 68 7.95 4.49 -12.31
CA LEU A 68 8.30 5.53 -11.35
C LEU A 68 8.79 6.77 -12.11
N GLU A 69 7.96 7.80 -12.19
CA GLU A 69 8.35 9.13 -12.66
C GLU A 69 8.58 10.06 -11.45
N ASN A 70 9.30 11.17 -11.65
CA ASN A 70 9.67 12.08 -10.55
C ASN A 70 8.46 12.68 -9.81
N GLU A 71 7.29 12.73 -10.47
CA GLU A 71 6.07 13.31 -9.90
C GLU A 71 4.87 12.36 -9.95
N ASN A 72 4.95 11.24 -10.70
CA ASN A 72 3.84 10.33 -10.89
C ASN A 72 4.30 8.88 -10.85
N VAL A 73 3.46 8.02 -10.29
CA VAL A 73 3.67 6.59 -10.23
C VAL A 73 2.56 5.90 -11.02
N GLY A 74 2.96 5.05 -11.97
CA GLY A 74 2.06 4.19 -12.73
C GLY A 74 1.85 2.89 -11.98
N ILE A 75 0.62 2.68 -11.52
CA ILE A 75 0.22 1.51 -10.76
C ILE A 75 -0.72 0.66 -11.61
N VAL A 76 -0.37 -0.60 -11.81
CA VAL A 76 -1.28 -1.57 -12.43
C VAL A 76 -2.19 -2.12 -11.34
N VAL A 77 -3.49 -2.04 -11.59
CA VAL A 77 -4.54 -2.45 -10.67
C VAL A 77 -4.84 -3.93 -10.87
N PHE A 78 -4.95 -4.68 -9.78
CA PHE A 78 -5.41 -6.05 -9.79
C PHE A 78 -6.92 -6.11 -9.64
N GLY A 79 -7.59 -6.71 -10.62
CA GLY A 79 -9.05 -6.84 -10.63
C GLY A 79 -9.74 -5.68 -11.34
N SER A 80 -10.86 -5.21 -10.78
CA SER A 80 -11.69 -4.19 -11.42
C SER A 80 -11.30 -2.78 -10.96
N ASP A 81 -10.92 -1.93 -11.91
CA ASP A 81 -10.64 -0.51 -11.72
C ASP A 81 -11.90 0.33 -11.40
N THR A 82 -13.10 -0.24 -11.58
CA THR A 82 -14.38 0.44 -11.36
C THR A 82 -14.59 0.95 -9.93
N ALA A 83 -13.91 0.35 -8.96
CA ALA A 83 -13.99 0.74 -7.56
C ALA A 83 -13.04 1.88 -7.18
N ILE A 84 -12.10 2.24 -8.05
CA ILE A 84 -11.09 3.28 -7.83
C ILE A 84 -11.56 4.56 -8.49
N LYS A 85 -11.40 5.69 -7.81
CA LYS A 85 -11.76 7.02 -8.33
C LYS A 85 -10.61 8.00 -8.23
N GLU A 86 -10.68 9.03 -9.05
CA GLU A 86 -9.79 10.18 -8.93
C GLU A 86 -9.90 10.80 -7.54
N GLY A 87 -8.75 11.09 -6.94
CA GLY A 87 -8.66 11.63 -5.61
C GLY A 87 -8.62 10.58 -4.50
N ASP A 88 -8.80 9.29 -4.79
CA ASP A 88 -8.67 8.20 -3.82
C ASP A 88 -7.25 8.14 -3.25
N LEU A 89 -7.15 7.65 -2.02
CA LEU A 89 -5.88 7.46 -1.35
C LEU A 89 -5.30 6.11 -1.72
N VAL A 90 -3.99 6.09 -1.89
CA VAL A 90 -3.22 4.87 -2.17
C VAL A 90 -2.18 4.76 -1.10
N LYS A 91 -2.03 3.58 -0.51
CA LYS A 91 -1.05 3.31 0.52
C LYS A 91 -0.08 2.25 0.02
N ARG A 92 1.22 2.51 0.18
CA ARG A 92 2.22 1.46 -0.04
C ARG A 92 2.20 0.44 1.09
N THR A 93 2.44 -0.83 0.77
CA THR A 93 2.48 -1.90 1.78
C THR A 93 3.90 -2.21 2.27
N GLY A 94 4.95 -1.67 1.62
CA GLY A 94 6.34 -1.97 1.94
C GLY A 94 6.76 -3.39 1.56
N SER A 95 5.88 -4.17 0.93
CA SER A 95 6.12 -5.54 0.51
C SER A 95 6.32 -5.57 -1.00
N ILE A 96 7.51 -5.99 -1.42
CA ILE A 96 7.75 -6.33 -2.83
C ILE A 96 6.95 -7.60 -3.12
N VAL A 97 6.23 -7.60 -4.23
CA VAL A 97 5.44 -8.76 -4.63
C VAL A 97 6.38 -9.94 -4.87
N ASP A 98 6.20 -10.99 -4.08
CA ASP A 98 6.92 -12.25 -4.21
C ASP A 98 5.97 -13.32 -4.74
N VAL A 99 6.44 -14.12 -5.69
CA VAL A 99 5.69 -15.26 -6.21
C VAL A 99 6.19 -16.51 -5.50
N PRO A 100 5.33 -17.28 -4.81
CA PRO A 100 5.78 -18.50 -4.15
C PRO A 100 6.29 -19.51 -5.16
N ALA A 101 7.61 -19.66 -5.28
CA ALA A 101 8.24 -20.64 -6.15
C ALA A 101 8.42 -21.98 -5.40
N GLY A 102 7.67 -23.01 -5.80
CA GLY A 102 7.74 -24.35 -5.20
C GLY A 102 7.65 -25.47 -6.24
N LYS A 103 8.07 -26.70 -5.88
CA LYS A 103 7.98 -27.88 -6.78
C LYS A 103 6.57 -28.17 -7.30
N ALA A 104 5.53 -27.63 -6.67
CA ALA A 104 4.15 -27.69 -7.16
C ALA A 104 3.93 -26.95 -8.50
N MET A 105 4.86 -26.09 -8.92
CA MET A 105 4.81 -25.37 -10.21
C MET A 105 5.44 -26.13 -11.38
N LEU A 106 5.99 -27.33 -11.16
CA LEU A 106 6.52 -28.17 -12.23
C LEU A 106 5.38 -28.94 -12.92
N GLY A 107 5.00 -28.51 -14.12
CA GLY A 107 4.13 -29.29 -15.02
C GLY A 107 2.70 -28.78 -15.18
N VAL A 108 2.30 -27.75 -14.44
CA VAL A 108 1.08 -27.00 -14.73
C VAL A 108 1.50 -25.71 -15.43
N TRP A 109 0.86 -25.38 -16.55
CA TRP A 109 1.14 -24.22 -17.39
C TRP A 109 1.45 -23.00 -16.53
N SER A 110 2.56 -22.31 -16.84
CA SER A 110 2.96 -21.03 -16.25
C SER A 110 1.78 -20.06 -16.32
N MET A 111 0.95 -20.01 -15.28
CA MET A 111 -0.07 -18.99 -15.15
C MET A 111 0.67 -17.66 -14.97
N PRO A 112 0.31 -16.60 -15.72
CA PRO A 112 0.85 -15.28 -15.46
C PRO A 112 0.72 -14.97 -13.97
N TRP A 113 1.78 -14.45 -13.38
CA TRP A 113 1.89 -14.15 -11.95
C TRP A 113 0.74 -13.26 -11.43
N GLU A 114 0.13 -12.48 -12.31
CA GLU A 114 -1.10 -11.71 -12.09
C GLU A 114 -2.27 -12.58 -11.55
N TYR A 115 -2.37 -13.84 -11.97
CA TYR A 115 -3.41 -14.78 -11.52
C TYR A 115 -3.17 -15.32 -10.11
N LEU A 116 -1.90 -15.46 -9.68
CA LEU A 116 -1.57 -15.96 -8.35
C LEU A 116 -1.92 -14.94 -7.25
N LEU A 117 -1.83 -13.65 -7.57
CA LEU A 117 -2.17 -12.56 -6.65
C LEU A 117 -3.68 -12.38 -6.45
N MET A 118 -4.50 -12.90 -7.38
CA MET A 118 -5.96 -12.89 -7.24
C MET A 118 -6.48 -14.01 -6.33
N GLU A 119 -5.75 -15.12 -6.18
CA GLU A 119 -6.16 -16.24 -5.33
C GLU A 119 -5.81 -16.02 -3.84
N GLU A 120 -4.68 -15.35 -3.59
CA GLU A 120 -4.17 -15.06 -2.24
C GLU A 120 -4.70 -13.71 -1.72
N GLY A 121 -6.03 -13.59 -1.52
CA GLY A 121 -6.67 -12.39 -0.94
C GLY A 121 -6.22 -12.03 0.48
N LEU A 122 -4.97 -11.61 0.65
CA LEU A 122 -4.29 -11.18 1.88
C LEU A 122 -3.64 -9.83 1.68
#